data_AF-A0A7C1BB03-F1
#
_entry.id   AF-A0A7C1BB03-F1
#
_cell.length_a   1.000
_cell.length_b   1.000
_cell.length_c   1.000
_cell.angle_alpha   90.00
_cell.angle_beta   90.00
_cell.angle_gamma   90.00
#
_symmetry.space_group_name_H-M   'P 1'
#
loop_
_entity.id
_entity.type
_entity.pdbx_description
1 polymer ?
#
loop_
_entity_poly.entity_id
_entity_poly.type
_entity_poly.pdbx_seq_one_letter_code
_entity_poly.pdbx_strand_id
1 'polypeptide(L)' 'MGENHWKTGITKIEPNKVAVRGYRVDELMGKITFPQAIYLVLTGELP' A
#
# COMPACT_ATOMS: atom_id res chain seq x y z
N MET A 1 2.23 27.25 -10.13
CA MET A 1 1.34 26.37 -9.36
C MET A 1 2.26 25.43 -8.59
N GLY A 2 2.41 25.63 -7.28
CA GLY A 2 3.37 24.89 -6.47
C GLY A 2 3.05 23.40 -6.45
N GLU A 3 4.09 22.59 -6.64
CA GLU A 3 4.00 21.16 -6.86
C GLU A 3 3.78 20.47 -5.50
N ASN A 4 2.53 20.26 -5.11
CA ASN A 4 2.14 19.57 -3.88
C ASN A 4 2.36 18.05 -3.96
N HIS A 5 3.54 17.62 -4.39
CA HIS A 5 3.94 16.22 -4.40
C HIS A 5 4.62 15.89 -3.08
N TRP A 6 3.83 15.66 -2.04
CA TRP A 6 4.35 15.07 -0.81
C TRP A 6 4.87 13.66 -1.13
N LYS A 7 6.12 13.39 -0.76
CA LYS A 7 6.69 12.05 -0.92
C LYS A 7 5.96 11.09 0.02
N THR A 8 5.17 10.18 -0.53
CA THR A 8 4.48 9.13 0.23
C THR A 8 5.24 7.81 0.12
N GLY A 9 5.36 7.08 1.24
CA GLY A 9 6.03 5.78 1.30
C GLY A 9 5.09 4.59 1.51
N ILE A 10 3.78 4.84 1.57
CA ILE A 10 2.77 3.83 1.94
C ILE A 10 2.06 3.32 0.70
N THR A 11 1.49 4.21 -0.12
CA THR A 11 0.65 3.82 -1.27
C THR A 11 1.23 4.33 -2.58
N LYS A 12 1.24 3.47 -3.61
CA LYS A 12 1.50 3.85 -5.00
C LYS A 12 0.23 3.60 -5.83
N ILE A 13 -0.30 4.65 -6.43
CA ILE A 13 -1.53 4.62 -7.21
C ILE A 13 -1.19 4.89 -8.68
N GLU A 14 -1.49 3.93 -9.55
CA GLU A 14 -1.33 3.98 -10.99
C GLU A 14 -2.59 3.39 -11.64
N PRO A 15 -2.90 3.71 -12.92
CA PRO A 15 -4.03 3.08 -13.60
C PRO A 15 -3.96 1.55 -13.53
N ASN A 16 -5.04 0.92 -13.05
CA ASN A 16 -5.15 -0.54 -12.84
C ASN A 16 -4.13 -1.15 -11.86
N LYS A 17 -3.47 -0.33 -11.05
CA LYS A 17 -2.47 -0.78 -10.08
C LYS A 17 -2.47 0.08 -8.82
N VAL A 18 -2.93 -0.52 -7.73
CA VAL A 18 -2.80 0.05 -6.40
C VAL A 18 -1.86 -0.85 -5.60
N ALA A 19 -0.80 -0.27 -5.06
CA ALA A 19 0.15 -0.99 -4.22
C ALA A 19 0.30 -0.31 -2.85
N VAL A 20 0.43 -1.13 -1.81
CA VAL A 20 0.73 -0.73 -0.44
C VAL A 20 2.09 -1.33 -0.06
N ARG A 21 3.06 -0.50 0.32
CA ARG A 21 4.41 -0.94 0.72
C ARG A 21 5.09 -1.86 -0.31
N GLY A 22 4.78 -1.66 -1.59
CA GLY A 22 5.29 -2.47 -2.69
C GLY A 22 4.43 -3.69 -3.05
N TYR A 23 3.47 -4.09 -2.22
CA TYR A 23 2.55 -5.20 -2.48
C TYR A 23 1.31 -4.71 -3.21
N ARG A 24 0.89 -5.40 -4.28
CA ARG A 24 -0.34 -5.02 -4.98
C ARG A 24 -1.57 -5.39 -4.15
N VAL A 25 -2.54 -4.48 -4.03
CA VAL A 25 -3.73 -4.70 -3.20
C VAL A 25 -4.55 -5.89 -3.69
N ASP A 26 -4.67 -6.08 -5.00
CA ASP A 26 -5.35 -7.23 -5.61
C ASP A 26 -4.68 -8.57 -5.32
N GLU A 27 -3.37 -8.58 -5.08
CA GLU A 27 -2.67 -9.79 -4.67
C GLU A 27 -2.88 -10.12 -3.19
N LEU A 28 -3.23 -9.12 -2.36
CA LEU A 28 -3.49 -9.26 -0.93
C LEU A 28 -4.94 -9.63 -0.63
N MET A 29 -5.88 -9.22 -1.49
CA MET A 29 -7.31 -9.52 -1.33
C MET A 29 -7.56 -11.02 -1.21
N GLY A 30 -8.27 -11.42 -0.13
CA GLY A 30 -8.56 -12.82 0.17
C GLY A 30 -7.37 -13.65 0.65
N LYS A 31 -6.14 -13.12 0.63
CA LYS A 31 -4.93 -13.81 1.15
C LYS A 31 -4.53 -13.37 2.55
N ILE A 32 -4.78 -12.10 2.90
CA ILE A 32 -4.47 -11.57 4.22
C ILE A 32 -5.73 -11.04 4.92
N THR A 33 -5.70 -11.11 6.24
CA THR A 33 -6.74 -10.55 7.11
C THR A 33 -6.60 -9.04 7.24
N PHE A 34 -7.66 -8.37 7.67
CA PHE A 34 -7.64 -6.93 7.93
C PHE A 34 -6.53 -6.50 8.92
N PRO A 35 -6.30 -7.18 10.06
CA PRO A 35 -5.19 -6.84 10.96
C PRO A 35 -3.81 -6.97 10.30
N GLN A 36 -3.59 -7.97 9.45
CA GLN A 36 -2.33 -8.12 8.71
C GLN A 36 -2.12 -6.98 7.71
N ALA A 37 -3.19 -6.49 7.07
CA ALA A 37 -3.12 -5.33 6.19
C ALA A 37 -2.72 -4.06 6.98
N ILE A 38 -3.29 -3.86 8.17
CA ILE A 38 -2.90 -2.74 9.06
C ILE A 38 -1.45 -2.86 9.50
N TYR A 39 -1.01 -4.06 9.90
CA TYR A 39 0.38 -4.31 10.26
C TYR A 39 1.32 -3.91 9.12
N LEU A 40 1.08 -4.42 7.91
CA LEU A 40 1.85 -4.08 6.71
C LEU A 40 1.93 -2.56 6.48
N VAL A 41 0.81 -1.85 6.59
CA VAL A 41 0.79 -0.39 6.40
C VAL A 41 1.74 0.31 7.39
N LEU A 42 1.70 -0.11 8.65
CA LEU A 42 2.47 0.50 9.74
C LEU A 42 3.95 0.11 9.70
N THR A 43 4.27 -1.17 9.56
CA THR A 43 5.63 -1.72 9.68
C THR A 43 6.39 -1.78 8.35
N GLY A 44 5.67 -1.90 7.23
CA GLY A 44 6.27 -2.07 5.90
C GLY A 44 6.50 -3.52 5.48
N GLU A 45 6.23 -4.48 6.36
CA GLU A 45 6.40 -5.91 6.11
C GLU A 45 5.18 -6.71 6.58
N LEU A 46 4.93 -7.86 5.97
CA LEU A 46 3.90 -8.79 6.44
C LEU A 46 4.44 -9.62 7.61
N PRO A 47 3.61 -9.95 8.62
CA PRO A 47 3.98 -10.84 9.71
C PRO A 47 4.06 -12.30 9.26
#